data_AF-A0A7W9HHP1-F1
#
_entry.id   AF-A0A7W9HHP1-F1
#
_cell.length_a   1.000
_cell.length_b   1.000
_cell.length_c   1.000
_cell.angle_alpha   90.00
_cell.angle_beta   90.00
_cell.angle_gamma   90.00
#
_symmetry.space_group_name_H-M   'P 1'
#
loop_
_entity.id
_entity.type
_entity.pdbx_description
1 polymer ?
#
loop_
_entity_poly.entity_id
_entity_poly.type
_entity_poly.pdbx_seq_one_letter_code
_entity_poly.pdbx_strand_id
1 'polypeptide(L)'
;MNDSIEPLNLTAQLDHRAAGNPPSTLPVSAISNAYPGLEFDIRNIWRRLLVGVELHEADNYVVDADEGYERLKGRRLLAVAGHDVIAHLVGPTRPGAPSGLLTSVDNPDGVMMLEWSNSLADVLAEHAGETVTCLFTSGPAPKPVGRPAEVPGPLVEEVQLEVRPLFAHSEAAGGPLPVIAENMAGPGDLTRGLCSPWQNDYRECACYYWAASRPDYVNVEDTALGTSTGNHWFAKDREPREYVLDDRTDSRLVSYDDLFRDWQGRLRFIVGGNDAPEHVEPGREGTEPESGAK
;
A
#
# COMPACT_ATOMS: atom_id res chain seq x y z
N MET A 1 -18.94 -23.42 -28.11
CA MET A 1 -18.99 -22.04 -27.57
C MET A 1 -18.95 -22.20 -26.07
N ASN A 2 -17.87 -21.72 -25.46
CA ASN A 2 -17.70 -21.76 -24.00
C ASN A 2 -18.50 -20.58 -23.46
N ASP A 3 -19.64 -20.82 -22.84
CA ASP A 3 -20.46 -19.78 -22.22
C ASP A 3 -19.74 -19.29 -20.95
N SER A 4 -18.80 -18.37 -21.12
CA SER A 4 -18.22 -17.60 -20.03
C SER A 4 -19.28 -16.61 -19.54
N ILE A 5 -19.64 -16.70 -18.26
CA ILE A 5 -20.51 -15.69 -17.62
C ILE A 5 -19.63 -14.51 -17.28
N GLU A 6 -19.80 -13.40 -18.00
CA GLU A 6 -19.12 -12.15 -17.70
C GLU A 6 -20.05 -11.18 -16.96
N PRO A 7 -19.70 -10.73 -15.74
CA PRO A 7 -20.50 -9.76 -15.02
C PRO A 7 -20.31 -8.38 -15.68
N LEU A 8 -21.38 -7.83 -16.26
CA LEU A 8 -21.33 -6.56 -17.01
C LEU A 8 -21.73 -5.32 -16.19
N ASN A 9 -22.35 -5.51 -15.02
CA ASN A 9 -22.77 -4.40 -14.18
C ASN A 9 -21.64 -4.00 -13.22
N LEU A 10 -20.87 -2.97 -13.59
CA LEU A 10 -19.70 -2.52 -12.83
C LEU A 10 -20.05 -2.02 -11.42
N THR A 11 -21.16 -1.29 -11.27
CA THR A 11 -21.62 -0.81 -9.96
C THR A 11 -22.03 -1.97 -9.06
N ALA A 12 -22.81 -2.92 -9.59
CA ALA A 12 -23.19 -4.11 -8.83
C ALA A 12 -21.98 -4.98 -8.45
N GLN A 13 -20.88 -4.95 -9.22
CA GLN A 13 -19.63 -5.65 -8.90
C GLN A 13 -18.85 -4.95 -7.78
N LEU A 14 -18.74 -3.63 -7.82
CA LEU A 14 -18.11 -2.86 -6.75
C LEU A 14 -18.87 -2.97 -5.43
N ASP A 15 -20.20 -2.98 -5.50
CA ASP A 15 -21.08 -3.13 -4.34
C ASP A 15 -21.32 -4.61 -3.96
N HIS A 16 -20.79 -5.56 -4.73
CA HIS A 16 -21.00 -6.98 -4.45
C HIS A 16 -20.22 -7.38 -3.20
N ARG A 17 -20.97 -7.68 -2.13
CA ARG A 17 -20.42 -8.27 -0.93
C ARG A 17 -20.63 -9.79 -0.96
N ALA A 18 -19.54 -10.54 -1.10
CA ALA A 18 -19.58 -11.98 -0.95
C ALA A 18 -20.17 -12.36 0.43
N ALA A 19 -21.07 -13.34 0.45
CA ALA A 19 -21.66 -13.82 1.69
C ALA A 19 -20.58 -14.36 2.65
N GLY A 20 -20.67 -14.01 3.93
CA GLY A 20 -19.74 -14.47 4.97
C GLY A 20 -18.52 -13.58 5.19
N ASN A 21 -18.21 -12.66 4.28
CA ASN A 21 -17.08 -11.74 4.42
C ASN A 21 -17.46 -10.46 5.20
N PRO A 22 -16.71 -10.05 6.24
CA PRO A 22 -16.95 -8.77 6.91
C PRO A 22 -16.64 -7.60 5.95
N PRO A 23 -17.22 -6.40 6.17
CA PRO A 23 -16.99 -5.26 5.26
C PRO A 23 -15.51 -4.92 5.08
N SER A 24 -14.70 -5.15 6.12
CA SER A 24 -13.25 -4.94 6.14
C SER A 24 -12.45 -5.77 5.13
N THR A 25 -13.03 -6.83 4.53
CA THR A 25 -12.34 -7.61 3.49
C THR A 25 -12.57 -7.08 2.08
N LEU A 26 -13.34 -6.01 1.91
CA LEU A 26 -13.56 -5.40 0.60
C LEU A 26 -12.43 -4.41 0.31
N PRO A 27 -11.97 -4.26 -0.95
CA PRO A 27 -10.94 -3.28 -1.31
C PRO A 27 -11.29 -1.83 -0.90
N VAL A 28 -12.57 -1.48 -0.84
CA VAL A 28 -13.04 -0.16 -0.33
C VAL A 28 -12.74 0.06 1.16
N SER A 29 -12.58 -1.02 1.92
CA SER A 29 -12.18 -0.98 3.33
C SER A 29 -10.68 -1.17 3.51
N ALA A 30 -9.94 -1.45 2.42
CA ALA A 30 -8.49 -1.52 2.47
C ALA A 30 -7.94 -0.11 2.66
N ILE A 31 -7.13 0.06 3.70
CA ILE A 31 -6.44 1.33 3.95
C ILE A 31 -5.12 1.25 3.19
N SER A 32 -5.21 1.58 1.90
CA SER A 32 -4.06 1.66 1.02
C SER A 32 -3.19 2.84 1.41
N ASN A 33 -1.93 2.55 1.71
CA ASN A 33 -0.93 3.51 2.14
C ASN A 33 0.05 3.74 0.97
N ALA A 34 0.58 4.98 0.84
CA ALA A 34 1.68 5.35 -0.05
C ALA A 34 3.05 4.74 0.36
N TYR A 35 3.07 4.09 1.51
CA TYR A 35 4.08 3.17 2.02
C TYR A 35 3.42 1.79 2.11
N PRO A 36 4.14 0.67 1.92
CA PRO A 36 3.52 -0.64 1.75
C PRO A 36 2.44 -0.87 2.83
N GLY A 37 1.19 -1.07 2.41
CA GLY A 37 0.13 -1.49 3.33
C GLY A 37 0.32 -2.96 3.67
N LEU A 38 -0.29 -3.46 4.74
CA LEU A 38 -0.15 -4.87 5.12
C LEU A 38 -0.68 -5.86 4.07
N GLU A 39 -1.51 -5.38 3.14
CA GLU A 39 -2.31 -6.21 2.23
C GLU A 39 -1.80 -6.11 0.78
N PHE A 40 -1.55 -4.89 0.28
CA PHE A 40 -1.08 -4.64 -1.08
C PHE A 40 -0.16 -3.41 -1.15
N ASP A 41 0.80 -3.44 -2.07
CA ASP A 41 1.59 -2.30 -2.51
C ASP A 41 1.09 -1.79 -3.87
N ILE A 42 0.09 -0.91 -3.82
CA ILE A 42 -0.57 -0.35 -5.00
C ILE A 42 0.37 0.49 -5.88
N ARG A 43 1.52 0.92 -5.35
CA ARG A 43 2.51 1.70 -6.12
C ARG A 43 3.02 0.90 -7.31
N ASN A 44 3.03 -0.44 -7.20
CA ASN A 44 3.48 -1.31 -8.27
C ASN A 44 2.59 -1.27 -9.51
N ILE A 45 1.33 -0.84 -9.39
CA ILE A 45 0.41 -0.68 -10.53
C ILE A 45 0.91 0.40 -11.49
N TRP A 46 1.54 1.44 -10.98
CA TRP A 46 1.92 2.62 -11.76
C TRP A 46 3.23 2.46 -12.52
N ARG A 47 4.06 1.48 -12.13
CA ARG A 47 5.43 1.31 -12.62
C ARG A 47 5.51 1.13 -14.13
N ARG A 48 4.47 0.56 -14.73
CA ARG A 48 4.39 0.26 -16.17
C ARG A 48 3.35 1.08 -16.89
N LEU A 49 2.87 2.18 -16.27
CA LEU A 49 1.86 3.04 -16.86
C LEU A 49 2.27 3.53 -18.26
N LEU A 50 3.56 3.83 -18.47
CA LEU A 50 4.06 4.25 -19.78
C LEU A 50 4.60 3.03 -20.54
N VAL A 51 4.09 2.78 -21.74
CA VAL A 51 4.56 1.69 -22.61
C VAL A 51 6.05 1.86 -22.91
N GLY A 52 6.83 0.79 -22.76
CA GLY A 52 8.26 0.77 -23.06
C GLY A 52 9.19 1.05 -21.87
N VAL A 53 8.68 1.50 -20.72
CA VAL A 53 9.51 1.80 -19.54
C VAL A 53 8.91 1.21 -18.26
N GLU A 54 9.79 0.81 -17.34
CA GLU A 54 9.45 0.41 -15.98
C GLU A 54 10.07 1.41 -14.99
N LEU A 55 9.22 2.08 -14.22
CA LEU A 55 9.60 3.00 -13.17
C LEU A 55 9.82 2.27 -11.84
N HIS A 56 10.60 2.88 -10.96
CA HIS A 56 10.65 2.49 -9.56
C HIS A 56 9.29 2.81 -8.90
N GLU A 57 8.80 1.90 -8.04
CA GLU A 57 7.54 2.07 -7.31
C GLU A 57 7.50 3.31 -6.39
N ALA A 58 8.66 3.79 -5.93
CA ALA A 58 8.75 4.87 -4.95
C ALA A 58 9.63 6.04 -5.44
N ASP A 59 10.06 6.02 -6.71
CA ASP A 59 10.96 7.04 -7.24
C ASP A 59 10.73 7.24 -8.75
N ASN A 60 10.97 8.45 -9.26
CA ASN A 60 10.77 8.79 -10.67
C ASN A 60 11.89 8.28 -11.60
N TYR A 61 12.54 7.20 -11.20
CA TYR A 61 13.69 6.60 -11.84
C TYR A 61 13.28 5.44 -12.72
N VAL A 62 13.78 5.41 -13.96
CA VAL A 62 13.54 4.30 -14.89
C VAL A 62 14.45 3.14 -14.53
N VAL A 63 13.89 2.07 -13.94
CA VAL A 63 14.63 0.88 -13.53
C VAL A 63 14.83 -0.11 -14.67
N ASP A 64 13.92 -0.12 -15.63
CA ASP A 64 14.04 -0.95 -16.84
C ASP A 64 13.34 -0.31 -18.05
N ALA A 65 13.68 -0.79 -19.24
CA ALA A 65 13.08 -0.33 -20.48
C ALA A 65 13.12 -1.42 -21.56
N ASP A 66 12.08 -1.47 -22.38
CA ASP A 66 11.92 -2.40 -23.49
C ASP A 66 12.86 -2.06 -24.67
N GLU A 67 12.92 -2.96 -25.65
CA GLU A 67 13.66 -2.73 -26.90
C GLU A 67 13.19 -1.44 -27.60
N GLY A 68 14.14 -0.57 -27.97
CA GLY A 68 13.88 0.76 -28.53
C GLY A 68 13.82 1.89 -27.49
N TYR A 69 13.71 1.56 -26.20
CA TYR A 69 13.65 2.51 -25.09
C TYR A 69 14.83 2.38 -24.12
N GLU A 70 15.81 1.53 -24.39
CA GLU A 70 16.93 1.20 -23.49
C GLU A 70 17.72 2.43 -23.05
N ARG A 71 17.81 3.44 -23.92
CA ARG A 71 18.48 4.72 -23.62
C ARG A 71 17.85 5.46 -22.44
N LEU A 72 16.58 5.18 -22.10
CA LEU A 72 15.85 5.79 -20.99
C LEU A 72 16.15 5.12 -19.65
N LYS A 73 16.72 3.90 -19.66
CA LYS A 73 17.11 3.21 -18.44
C LYS A 73 18.10 4.05 -17.64
N GLY A 74 17.81 4.19 -16.35
CA GLY A 74 18.59 4.98 -15.42
C GLY A 74 18.38 6.49 -15.49
N ARG A 75 17.44 6.97 -16.31
CA ARG A 75 17.03 8.38 -16.38
C ARG A 75 15.89 8.67 -15.42
N ARG A 76 15.59 9.96 -15.24
CA ARG A 76 14.50 10.44 -14.38
C ARG A 76 13.34 10.97 -15.23
N LEU A 77 12.12 10.51 -14.95
CA LEU A 77 10.89 11.06 -15.51
C LEU A 77 10.55 12.35 -14.75
N LEU A 78 10.37 13.46 -15.44
CA LEU A 78 10.14 14.78 -14.84
C LEU A 78 8.69 15.25 -15.00
N ALA A 79 8.06 14.92 -16.14
CA ALA A 79 6.67 15.24 -16.41
C ALA A 79 6.04 14.27 -17.43
N VAL A 80 4.72 14.13 -17.39
CA VAL A 80 3.92 13.35 -18.36
C VAL A 80 2.70 14.17 -18.76
N ALA A 81 2.47 14.34 -20.07
CA ALA A 81 1.36 15.16 -20.59
C ALA A 81 1.31 16.59 -20.00
N GLY A 82 2.46 17.14 -19.61
CA GLY A 82 2.56 18.45 -18.95
C GLY A 82 2.37 18.43 -17.43
N HIS A 83 1.96 17.32 -16.83
CA HIS A 83 1.87 17.13 -15.38
C HIS A 83 3.25 16.80 -14.80
N ASP A 84 3.70 17.58 -13.82
CA ASP A 84 4.95 17.30 -13.11
C ASP A 84 4.82 16.08 -12.21
N VAL A 85 5.83 15.21 -12.21
CA VAL A 85 5.90 14.06 -11.28
C VAL A 85 6.82 14.32 -10.09
N ILE A 86 7.30 15.56 -9.96
CA ILE A 86 8.18 16.02 -8.88
C ILE A 86 7.66 17.35 -8.32
N ALA A 87 8.00 17.62 -7.06
CA ALA A 87 7.72 18.89 -6.40
C ALA A 87 8.94 19.37 -5.60
N HIS A 88 9.04 20.68 -5.41
CA HIS A 88 10.06 21.27 -4.54
C HIS A 88 9.75 21.01 -3.07
N LEU A 89 10.74 20.54 -2.33
CA LEU A 89 10.72 20.44 -0.88
C LEU A 89 11.04 21.81 -0.29
N VAL A 90 10.04 22.45 0.31
CA VAL A 90 10.21 23.78 0.92
C VAL A 90 9.86 23.70 2.40
N GLY A 91 10.75 24.23 3.25
CA GLY A 91 10.52 24.26 4.68
C GLY A 91 11.67 24.86 5.47
N PRO A 92 11.52 24.99 6.79
CA PRO A 92 12.60 25.43 7.67
C PRO A 92 13.57 24.28 7.92
N THR A 93 14.88 24.54 7.86
CA THR A 93 15.91 23.54 8.20
C THR A 93 16.14 23.42 9.71
N ARG A 94 15.64 24.38 10.50
CA ARG A 94 15.70 24.41 11.96
C ARG A 94 14.45 25.08 12.54
N PRO A 95 14.03 24.73 13.77
CA PRO A 95 12.91 25.41 14.42
C PRO A 95 13.07 26.94 14.43
N GLY A 96 12.06 27.66 13.94
CA GLY A 96 12.04 29.13 13.89
C GLY A 96 12.83 29.78 12.75
N ALA A 97 13.49 29.01 11.88
CA ALA A 97 14.15 29.56 10.68
C ALA A 97 13.13 29.89 9.57
N PRO A 98 13.46 30.80 8.63
CA PRO A 98 12.65 31.00 7.42
C PRO A 98 12.58 29.73 6.57
N SER A 99 11.47 29.56 5.85
CA SER A 99 11.34 28.49 4.87
C SER A 99 12.21 28.75 3.64
N GLY A 100 12.89 27.71 3.16
CA GLY A 100 13.66 27.71 1.92
C GLY A 100 13.63 26.35 1.25
N LEU A 101 14.28 26.24 0.10
CA LEU A 101 14.45 24.96 -0.59
C LEU A 101 15.30 24.02 0.28
N LEU A 102 14.81 22.82 0.52
CA LEU A 102 15.45 21.82 1.35
C LEU A 102 16.38 20.95 0.49
N THR A 103 17.65 21.33 0.43
CA THR A 103 18.66 20.62 -0.37
C THR A 103 19.59 19.76 0.49
N SER A 104 20.21 18.76 -0.12
CA SER A 104 21.25 17.94 0.49
C SER A 104 22.30 17.54 -0.54
N VAL A 105 23.39 16.90 -0.11
CA VAL A 105 24.42 16.35 -1.02
C VAL A 105 23.81 15.35 -2.01
N ASP A 106 22.78 14.63 -1.60
CA ASP A 106 22.12 13.61 -2.42
C ASP A 106 20.85 14.10 -3.12
N ASN A 107 20.36 15.30 -2.77
CA ASN A 107 19.25 15.97 -3.42
C ASN A 107 19.57 17.47 -3.57
N PRO A 108 20.48 17.83 -4.50
CA PRO A 108 20.95 19.20 -4.64
C PRO A 108 19.85 20.16 -5.11
N ASP A 109 18.88 19.65 -5.86
CA ASP A 109 17.75 20.43 -6.39
C ASP A 109 16.59 20.52 -5.40
N GLY A 110 16.68 19.84 -4.25
CA GLY A 110 15.67 19.87 -3.20
C GLY A 110 14.28 19.45 -3.69
N VAL A 111 14.22 18.42 -4.54
CA VAL A 111 12.97 17.93 -5.12
C VAL A 111 12.58 16.57 -4.55
N MET A 112 11.30 16.27 -4.54
CA MET A 112 10.77 14.97 -4.17
C MET A 112 9.82 14.50 -5.25
N MET A 113 9.82 13.21 -5.54
CA MET A 113 8.80 12.59 -6.36
C MET A 113 7.42 12.76 -5.68
N LEU A 114 6.42 13.13 -6.47
CA LEU A 114 5.04 13.02 -6.05
C LEU A 114 4.60 11.56 -6.18
N GLU A 115 4.03 10.97 -5.11
CA GLU A 115 3.49 9.61 -5.15
C GLU A 115 2.63 9.40 -6.41
N TRP A 116 2.74 8.22 -7.03
CA TRP A 116 2.24 7.98 -8.37
C TRP A 116 0.74 8.21 -8.53
N SER A 117 -0.06 7.81 -7.55
CA SER A 117 -1.51 8.05 -7.56
C SER A 117 -1.83 9.55 -7.56
N ASN A 118 -1.02 10.38 -6.91
CA ASN A 118 -1.19 11.83 -6.94
C ASN A 118 -0.68 12.48 -8.24
N SER A 119 0.38 11.96 -8.84
CA SER A 119 0.99 12.59 -10.04
C SER A 119 0.44 12.09 -11.37
N LEU A 120 -0.10 10.86 -11.41
CA LEU A 120 -0.48 10.19 -12.65
C LEU A 120 -1.97 9.84 -12.73
N ALA A 121 -2.77 10.09 -11.70
CA ALA A 121 -4.22 9.82 -11.77
C ALA A 121 -4.90 10.60 -12.89
N ASP A 122 -4.61 11.90 -13.01
CA ASP A 122 -5.16 12.74 -14.08
C ASP A 122 -4.67 12.28 -15.46
N VAL A 123 -3.37 11.96 -15.58
CA VAL A 123 -2.79 11.41 -16.80
C VAL A 123 -3.50 10.12 -17.23
N LEU A 124 -3.72 9.20 -16.31
CA LEU A 124 -4.44 7.95 -16.57
C LEU A 124 -5.90 8.22 -16.96
N ALA A 125 -6.58 9.13 -16.26
CA ALA A 125 -7.98 9.45 -16.51
C ALA A 125 -8.20 10.11 -17.88
N GLU A 126 -7.28 10.96 -18.30
CA GLU A 126 -7.41 11.79 -19.51
C GLU A 126 -6.78 11.15 -20.75
N HIS A 127 -5.72 10.36 -20.58
CA HIS A 127 -4.88 9.92 -21.71
C HIS A 127 -4.70 8.40 -21.84
N ALA A 128 -5.46 7.57 -21.11
CA ALA A 128 -5.36 6.12 -21.26
C ALA A 128 -5.59 5.67 -22.72
N GLY A 129 -4.61 4.94 -23.28
CA GLY A 129 -4.56 4.49 -24.67
C GLY A 129 -4.02 5.53 -25.65
N GLU A 130 -3.68 6.74 -25.19
CA GLU A 130 -3.12 7.80 -26.01
C GLU A 130 -1.60 7.88 -25.89
N THR A 131 -0.96 8.39 -26.95
CA THR A 131 0.47 8.74 -26.91
C THR A 131 0.64 10.17 -26.41
N VAL A 132 1.43 10.35 -25.35
CA VAL A 132 1.68 11.65 -24.71
C VAL A 132 3.17 11.99 -24.67
N THR A 133 3.45 13.29 -24.61
CA THR A 133 4.81 13.78 -24.37
C THR A 133 5.22 13.52 -22.92
N CYS A 134 6.31 12.78 -22.75
CA CYS A 134 6.99 12.55 -21.49
C CYS A 134 8.33 13.29 -21.49
N LEU A 135 8.65 13.94 -20.37
CA LEU A 135 9.91 14.66 -20.21
C LEU A 135 10.86 13.86 -19.35
N PHE A 136 12.02 13.49 -19.88
CA PHE A 136 13.07 12.79 -19.15
C PHE A 136 14.31 13.66 -19.01
N THR A 137 15.19 13.33 -18.06
CA THR A 137 16.58 13.85 -18.09
C THR A 137 17.27 13.45 -19.40
N SER A 138 18.20 14.25 -19.90
CA SER A 138 18.92 13.95 -21.15
C SER A 138 19.92 12.79 -21.03
N GLY A 139 20.23 12.36 -19.82
CA GLY A 139 21.06 11.19 -19.54
C GLY A 139 20.74 10.55 -18.18
N PRO A 140 21.46 9.48 -17.81
CA PRO A 140 21.26 8.80 -16.53
C PRO A 140 21.48 9.73 -15.34
N ALA A 141 20.59 9.65 -14.35
CA ALA A 141 20.57 10.54 -13.20
C ALA A 141 20.26 9.72 -11.92
N PRO A 142 21.29 9.23 -11.22
CA PRO A 142 21.09 8.41 -10.02
C PRO A 142 20.49 9.18 -8.85
N LYS A 143 20.68 10.51 -8.81
CA LYS A 143 20.12 11.41 -7.80
C LYS A 143 18.84 12.07 -8.32
N PRO A 144 17.93 12.54 -7.43
CA PRO A 144 16.80 13.37 -7.82
C PRO A 144 17.27 14.60 -8.60
N VAL A 145 16.51 14.96 -9.64
CA VAL A 145 16.77 16.10 -10.52
C VAL A 145 15.50 16.93 -10.63
N GLY A 146 15.65 18.24 -10.43
CA GLY A 146 14.57 19.21 -10.59
C GLY A 146 14.22 19.43 -12.06
N ARG A 147 12.99 19.88 -12.33
CA ARG A 147 12.57 20.22 -13.68
C ARG A 147 13.29 21.51 -14.09
N PRO A 148 14.02 21.52 -15.23
CA PRO A 148 14.64 22.76 -15.71
C PRO A 148 13.60 23.83 -16.03
N ALA A 149 13.96 25.09 -15.83
CA ALA A 149 13.08 26.23 -16.07
C ALA A 149 12.70 26.42 -17.55
N GLU A 150 13.56 25.96 -18.48
CA GLU A 150 13.34 26.03 -19.91
C GLU A 150 13.18 24.62 -20.49
N VAL A 151 12.04 24.39 -21.15
CA VAL A 151 11.72 23.15 -21.87
C VAL A 151 11.16 23.55 -23.25
N PRO A 152 11.67 22.98 -24.36
CA PRO A 152 12.77 22.01 -24.44
C PRO A 152 14.14 22.67 -24.19
N GLY A 153 15.09 21.91 -23.63
CA GLY A 153 16.44 22.38 -23.30
C GLY A 153 17.46 21.23 -23.25
N PRO A 154 18.78 21.50 -23.21
CA PRO A 154 19.83 20.47 -23.33
C PRO A 154 19.88 19.46 -22.17
N LEU A 155 19.20 19.76 -21.07
CA LEU A 155 19.17 18.91 -19.87
C LEU A 155 18.01 17.90 -19.88
N VAL A 156 17.14 17.98 -20.89
CA VAL A 156 15.94 17.13 -20.99
C VAL A 156 15.77 16.54 -22.37
N GLU A 157 15.08 15.42 -22.44
CA GLU A 157 14.62 14.77 -23.67
C GLU A 157 13.10 14.63 -23.61
N GLU A 158 12.42 15.07 -24.67
CA GLU A 158 11.00 14.77 -24.87
C GLU A 158 10.85 13.44 -25.60
N VAL A 159 10.01 12.56 -25.06
CA VAL A 159 9.75 11.23 -25.61
C VAL A 159 8.25 11.02 -25.70
N GLN A 160 7.78 10.53 -26.84
CA GLN A 160 6.39 10.14 -27.02
C GLN A 160 6.19 8.70 -26.52
N LEU A 161 5.36 8.52 -25.50
CA LEU A 161 5.04 7.20 -24.91
C LEU A 161 3.53 7.05 -24.80
N GLU A 162 3.03 5.84 -25.05
CA GLU A 162 1.62 5.50 -24.84
C GLU A 162 1.35 5.30 -23.34
N VAL A 163 0.23 5.84 -22.86
CA VAL A 163 -0.28 5.59 -21.51
C VAL A 163 -1.13 4.32 -21.54
N ARG A 164 -0.74 3.29 -20.79
CA ARG A 164 -1.49 2.03 -20.68
C ARG A 164 -2.83 2.26 -19.98
N PRO A 165 -3.91 1.59 -20.44
CA PRO A 165 -5.12 1.45 -19.66
C PRO A 165 -4.86 0.70 -18.34
N LEU A 166 -5.44 1.17 -17.24
CA LEU A 166 -5.34 0.50 -15.95
C LEU A 166 -6.12 -0.81 -15.90
N PHE A 167 -7.31 -0.83 -16.51
CA PHE A 167 -8.26 -1.92 -16.43
C PHE A 167 -8.22 -2.80 -17.68
N ALA A 168 -8.40 -4.11 -17.48
CA ALA A 168 -8.55 -5.06 -18.57
C ALA A 168 -9.77 -4.72 -19.44
N HIS A 169 -9.75 -5.10 -20.71
CA HIS A 169 -10.86 -4.88 -21.65
C HIS A 169 -11.56 -6.20 -21.98
N SER A 170 -12.88 -6.20 -22.11
CA SER A 170 -13.65 -7.33 -22.65
C SER A 170 -14.23 -6.97 -24.01
N GLU A 171 -13.91 -7.78 -25.02
CA GLU A 171 -14.52 -7.68 -26.35
C GLU A 171 -16.03 -8.00 -26.32
N ALA A 172 -16.45 -8.92 -25.45
CA ALA A 172 -17.86 -9.29 -25.31
C ALA A 172 -18.68 -8.18 -24.65
N ALA A 173 -18.10 -7.48 -23.68
CA ALA A 173 -18.70 -6.32 -23.01
C ALA A 173 -18.56 -5.03 -23.82
N GLY A 174 -17.60 -4.97 -24.75
CA GLY A 174 -17.23 -3.77 -25.50
C GLY A 174 -16.65 -2.66 -24.61
N GLY A 175 -16.00 -3.02 -23.50
CA GLY A 175 -15.60 -2.04 -22.49
C GLY A 175 -14.62 -2.58 -21.42
N PRO A 176 -14.17 -1.70 -20.51
CA PRO A 176 -13.28 -2.08 -19.42
C PRO A 176 -13.99 -2.98 -18.39
N LEU A 177 -13.24 -3.93 -17.84
CA LEU A 177 -13.60 -4.79 -16.73
C LEU A 177 -13.07 -4.20 -15.42
N PRO A 178 -13.67 -4.48 -14.25
CA PRO A 178 -13.16 -4.01 -12.97
C PRO A 178 -12.01 -4.89 -12.46
N VAL A 179 -11.04 -5.16 -13.35
CA VAL A 179 -9.88 -6.01 -13.11
C VAL A 179 -8.65 -5.26 -13.60
N ILE A 180 -7.63 -5.11 -12.76
CA ILE A 180 -6.35 -4.50 -13.16
C ILE A 180 -5.79 -5.31 -14.32
N ALA A 181 -5.39 -4.63 -15.40
CA ALA A 181 -4.82 -5.28 -16.57
C ALA A 181 -3.51 -6.00 -16.19
N GLU A 182 -3.31 -7.21 -16.70
CA GLU A 182 -2.15 -8.05 -16.34
C GLU A 182 -0.80 -7.41 -16.73
N ASN A 183 -0.80 -6.57 -17.77
CA ASN A 183 0.37 -5.79 -18.18
C ASN A 183 0.69 -4.61 -17.25
N MET A 184 -0.22 -4.23 -16.35
CA MET A 184 0.00 -3.21 -15.32
C MET A 184 0.62 -3.83 -14.06
N ALA A 185 0.09 -4.96 -13.59
CA ALA A 185 0.60 -5.67 -12.43
C ALA A 185 0.57 -7.19 -12.64
N GLY A 186 1.75 -7.80 -12.69
CA GLY A 186 1.90 -9.24 -12.85
C GLY A 186 1.85 -10.02 -11.52
N PRO A 187 1.96 -11.36 -11.58
CA PRO A 187 2.01 -12.19 -10.38
C PRO A 187 3.09 -11.73 -9.39
N GLY A 188 2.66 -11.43 -8.15
CA GLY A 188 3.55 -10.97 -7.07
C GLY A 188 3.87 -9.47 -7.06
N ASP A 189 3.52 -8.71 -8.11
CA ASP A 189 3.83 -7.27 -8.14
C ASP A 189 3.09 -6.48 -7.05
N LEU A 190 1.88 -6.88 -6.69
CA LEU A 190 1.13 -6.21 -5.61
C LEU A 190 1.64 -6.54 -4.20
N THR A 191 2.57 -7.48 -4.04
CA THR A 191 3.07 -7.88 -2.70
C THR A 191 4.59 -7.81 -2.58
N ARG A 192 5.32 -7.59 -3.68
CA ARG A 192 6.79 -7.56 -3.70
C ARG A 192 7.43 -6.44 -2.88
N GLY A 193 6.71 -5.33 -2.68
CA GLY A 193 7.18 -4.21 -1.88
C GLY A 193 6.89 -4.35 -0.38
N LEU A 194 6.18 -5.42 0.03
CA LEU A 194 5.85 -5.68 1.42
C LEU A 194 7.03 -6.29 2.17
N CYS A 195 7.07 -6.13 3.49
CA CYS A 195 8.11 -6.76 4.30
C CYS A 195 8.03 -8.29 4.20
N SER A 196 9.21 -8.92 4.11
CA SER A 196 9.34 -10.37 4.15
C SER A 196 10.19 -10.79 5.37
N PRO A 197 9.64 -11.56 6.31
CA PRO A 197 8.25 -12.02 6.37
C PRO A 197 7.29 -10.90 6.83
N TRP A 198 6.00 -11.01 6.49
CA TRP A 198 4.98 -9.98 6.74
C TRP A 198 4.78 -9.63 8.23
N GLN A 199 5.08 -10.58 9.13
CA GLN A 199 4.96 -10.39 10.57
C GLN A 199 5.84 -9.25 11.09
N ASN A 200 6.92 -8.91 10.38
CA ASN A 200 7.75 -7.75 10.74
C ASN A 200 6.96 -6.45 10.66
N ASP A 201 6.30 -6.20 9.53
CA ASP A 201 5.51 -5.01 9.33
C ASP A 201 4.29 -4.99 10.28
N TYR A 202 3.69 -6.17 10.46
CA TYR A 202 2.56 -6.36 11.36
C TYR A 202 2.89 -5.99 12.81
N ARG A 203 4.13 -6.24 13.27
CA ARG A 203 4.61 -5.84 14.60
C ARG A 203 5.12 -4.39 14.65
N GLU A 204 5.82 -3.93 13.61
CA GLU A 204 6.45 -2.61 13.57
C GLU A 204 5.47 -1.46 13.40
N CYS A 205 4.32 -1.69 12.76
CA CYS A 205 3.40 -0.59 12.51
C CYS A 205 2.78 -0.08 13.81
N ALA A 206 3.37 0.97 14.37
CA ALA A 206 2.89 1.66 15.55
C ALA A 206 1.76 2.67 15.23
N CYS A 207 1.28 2.71 13.99
CA CYS A 207 0.29 3.67 13.56
C CYS A 207 -1.13 3.10 13.63
N TYR A 208 -2.06 3.88 14.16
CA TYR A 208 -3.50 3.57 14.24
C TYR A 208 -4.22 3.52 12.89
N TYR A 209 -3.48 3.63 11.77
CA TYR A 209 -4.05 3.71 10.43
C TYR A 209 -4.74 2.42 9.99
N TRP A 210 -4.46 1.29 10.64
CA TRP A 210 -4.99 -0.02 10.21
C TRP A 210 -5.93 -0.67 11.23
N ALA A 211 -6.53 0.11 12.13
CA ALA A 211 -7.37 -0.42 13.20
C ALA A 211 -8.52 -1.34 12.72
N ALA A 212 -8.93 -1.25 11.45
CA ALA A 212 -9.92 -2.15 10.84
C ALA A 212 -9.41 -3.59 10.60
N SER A 213 -8.13 -3.76 10.25
CA SER A 213 -7.50 -5.07 9.95
C SER A 213 -6.46 -5.50 11.01
N ARG A 214 -6.01 -4.56 11.82
CA ARG A 214 -5.03 -4.69 12.92
C ARG A 214 -5.47 -3.75 14.06
N PRO A 215 -6.50 -4.11 14.84
CA PRO A 215 -7.02 -3.24 15.88
C PRO A 215 -5.97 -2.98 16.96
N ASP A 216 -5.93 -1.77 17.51
CA ASP A 216 -4.99 -1.43 18.60
C ASP A 216 -5.65 -1.56 19.98
N TYR A 217 -6.90 -1.10 20.11
CA TYR A 217 -7.66 -1.04 21.37
C TYR A 217 -8.94 -1.89 21.26
N VAL A 218 -9.04 -2.92 22.09
CA VAL A 218 -10.09 -3.96 22.03
C VAL A 218 -10.67 -4.24 23.41
N ASN A 219 -11.79 -4.98 23.48
CA ASN A 219 -12.49 -5.31 24.72
C ASN A 219 -12.85 -4.05 25.54
N VAL A 220 -13.32 -3.01 24.84
CA VAL A 220 -13.49 -1.67 25.41
C VAL A 220 -14.77 -1.60 26.23
N GLU A 221 -14.66 -1.06 27.45
CA GLU A 221 -15.78 -0.77 28.35
C GLU A 221 -15.71 0.66 28.86
N ASP A 222 -16.88 1.28 29.02
CA ASP A 222 -16.99 2.59 29.65
C ASP A 222 -16.79 2.48 31.17
N THR A 223 -16.07 3.43 31.76
CA THR A 223 -15.86 3.54 33.19
C THR A 223 -16.87 4.50 33.81
N ALA A 224 -17.07 4.40 35.13
CA ALA A 224 -17.92 5.32 35.89
C ALA A 224 -17.48 6.79 35.82
N LEU A 225 -16.25 7.07 35.36
CA LEU A 225 -15.71 8.42 35.19
C LEU A 225 -15.96 9.00 33.80
N GLY A 226 -16.67 8.27 32.91
CA GLY A 226 -16.88 8.68 31.53
C GLY A 226 -15.63 8.53 30.64
N THR A 227 -14.65 7.75 31.09
CA THR A 227 -13.52 7.29 30.26
C THR A 227 -13.80 5.86 29.78
N SER A 228 -12.88 5.26 29.03
CA SER A 228 -12.93 3.83 28.72
C SER A 228 -11.72 3.07 29.26
N THR A 229 -11.87 1.77 29.48
CA THR A 229 -10.78 0.82 29.68
C THR A 229 -10.88 -0.31 28.66
N GLY A 230 -9.77 -0.99 28.38
CA GLY A 230 -9.69 -2.04 27.38
C GLY A 230 -8.26 -2.56 27.29
N ASN A 231 -8.02 -3.43 26.31
CA ASN A 231 -6.72 -4.06 26.12
C ASN A 231 -6.02 -3.51 24.87
N HIS A 232 -4.68 -3.47 24.92
CA HIS A 232 -3.90 -3.42 23.69
C HIS A 232 -4.05 -4.78 22.98
N TRP A 233 -4.38 -4.80 21.69
CA TRP A 233 -4.63 -6.04 20.97
C TRP A 233 -3.45 -7.04 20.95
N PHE A 234 -2.21 -6.56 20.99
CA PHE A 234 -1.01 -7.40 21.14
C PHE A 234 -0.70 -7.83 22.57
N ALA A 235 -1.49 -7.46 23.58
CA ALA A 235 -1.28 -7.98 24.93
C ALA A 235 -1.47 -9.51 24.93
N LYS A 236 -0.45 -10.23 25.40
CA LYS A 236 -0.45 -11.69 25.51
C LYS A 236 -1.55 -12.17 26.44
N ASP A 237 -1.73 -11.43 27.53
CA ASP A 237 -2.78 -11.61 28.53
C ASP A 237 -3.76 -10.44 28.48
N ARG A 238 -5.05 -10.74 28.64
CA ARG A 238 -6.14 -9.75 28.62
C ARG A 238 -6.59 -9.30 30.00
N GLU A 239 -6.11 -9.98 31.04
CA GLU A 239 -6.46 -9.71 32.42
C GLU A 239 -5.22 -9.33 33.25
N PRO A 240 -5.25 -8.22 34.01
CA PRO A 240 -6.36 -7.28 34.11
C PRO A 240 -6.59 -6.50 32.81
N ARG A 241 -7.81 -6.00 32.61
CA ARG A 241 -8.17 -5.13 31.49
C ARG A 241 -7.51 -3.75 31.60
N GLU A 242 -6.26 -3.71 31.14
CA GLU A 242 -5.40 -2.53 31.13
C GLU A 242 -4.76 -2.37 29.74
N TYR A 243 -4.69 -1.12 29.26
CA TYR A 243 -4.00 -0.79 28.02
C TYR A 243 -2.50 -0.66 28.27
N VAL A 244 -1.72 -1.59 27.73
CA VAL A 244 -0.26 -1.55 27.80
C VAL A 244 0.26 -0.73 26.62
N LEU A 245 0.97 0.37 26.89
CA LEU A 245 1.60 1.16 25.82
C LEU A 245 2.75 0.38 25.19
N ASP A 246 2.76 0.30 23.86
CA ASP A 246 3.80 -0.40 23.12
C ASP A 246 5.04 0.49 22.92
N ASP A 247 6.06 0.29 23.76
CA ASP A 247 7.39 0.88 23.63
C ASP A 247 8.40 -0.05 22.93
N ARG A 248 7.91 -1.18 22.37
CA ARG A 248 8.68 -2.28 21.77
C ARG A 248 9.60 -3.05 22.74
N THR A 249 9.51 -2.79 24.04
CA THR A 249 10.33 -3.48 25.07
C THR A 249 9.49 -4.19 26.12
N ASP A 250 8.22 -3.80 26.30
CA ASP A 250 7.32 -4.45 27.24
C ASP A 250 7.03 -5.91 26.86
N SER A 251 7.53 -6.84 27.68
CA SER A 251 7.41 -8.28 27.48
C SER A 251 5.96 -8.82 27.51
N ARG A 252 5.01 -8.04 28.04
CA ARG A 252 3.58 -8.37 28.06
C ARG A 252 2.97 -8.33 26.65
N LEU A 253 3.58 -7.61 25.73
CA LEU A 253 3.17 -7.55 24.34
C LEU A 253 3.82 -8.66 23.51
N VAL A 254 3.12 -9.11 22.48
CA VAL A 254 3.62 -10.05 21.48
C VAL A 254 4.89 -9.49 20.80
N SER A 255 5.92 -10.31 20.71
CA SER A 255 7.19 -9.99 20.06
C SER A 255 7.25 -10.50 18.61
N TYR A 256 8.29 -10.10 17.85
CA TYR A 256 8.62 -10.72 16.55
C TYR A 256 8.72 -12.24 16.65
N ASP A 257 9.45 -12.69 17.67
CA ASP A 257 9.73 -14.08 17.97
C ASP A 257 8.46 -14.89 18.28
N ASP A 258 7.47 -14.25 18.89
CA ASP A 258 6.15 -14.83 19.13
C ASP A 258 5.37 -14.98 17.81
N LEU A 259 5.37 -13.95 16.95
CA LEU A 259 4.65 -13.98 15.67
C LEU A 259 5.27 -14.95 14.66
N PHE A 260 6.61 -15.07 14.62
CA PHE A 260 7.27 -16.02 13.73
C PHE A 260 6.97 -17.47 14.12
N ARG A 261 6.81 -17.75 15.42
CA ARG A 261 6.55 -19.10 15.91
C ARG A 261 5.08 -19.47 15.90
N ASP A 262 4.20 -18.53 16.23
CA ASP A 262 2.78 -18.83 16.47
C ASP A 262 1.88 -17.60 16.24
N TRP A 263 1.96 -16.95 15.08
CA TRP A 263 1.05 -15.82 14.81
C TRP A 263 -0.43 -16.20 14.96
N GLN A 264 -0.83 -17.44 14.62
CA GLN A 264 -2.22 -17.90 14.70
C GLN A 264 -2.74 -17.99 16.14
N GLY A 265 -1.92 -18.47 17.08
CA GLY A 265 -2.27 -18.50 18.50
C GLY A 265 -2.12 -17.15 19.20
N ARG A 266 -1.29 -16.25 18.66
CA ARG A 266 -1.03 -14.93 19.25
C ARG A 266 -2.00 -13.84 18.79
N LEU A 267 -2.41 -13.85 17.52
CA LEU A 267 -3.31 -12.86 16.93
C LEU A 267 -4.77 -13.30 17.09
N ARG A 268 -5.44 -12.80 18.13
CA ARG A 268 -6.85 -13.13 18.39
C ARG A 268 -7.78 -12.35 17.47
N PHE A 269 -8.73 -13.04 16.83
CA PHE A 269 -9.78 -12.35 16.08
C PHE A 269 -10.64 -11.49 16.99
N ILE A 270 -11.12 -10.36 16.47
CA ILE A 270 -12.02 -9.46 17.19
C ILE A 270 -13.39 -9.48 16.52
N VAL A 271 -14.43 -9.83 17.27
CA VAL A 271 -15.82 -9.90 16.80
C VAL A 271 -16.67 -8.99 17.67
N GLY A 272 -17.32 -7.99 17.05
CA GLY A 272 -18.12 -7.01 17.79
C GLY A 272 -17.33 -6.21 18.82
N GLY A 273 -16.03 -5.97 18.57
CA GLY A 273 -15.14 -5.23 19.46
C GLY A 273 -14.50 -6.05 20.58
N ASN A 274 -14.79 -7.35 20.68
CA ASN A 274 -14.28 -8.23 21.72
C ASN A 274 -13.46 -9.39 21.13
N ASP A 275 -12.53 -9.96 21.90
CA ASP A 275 -11.86 -11.21 21.51
C ASP A 275 -12.91 -12.28 21.13
N ALA A 276 -12.71 -12.91 19.98
CA ALA A 276 -13.54 -14.00 19.53
C ALA A 276 -13.46 -15.16 20.54
N PRO A 277 -14.57 -15.89 20.77
CA PRO A 277 -14.53 -17.11 21.57
C PRO A 277 -13.50 -18.07 20.99
N GLU A 278 -12.74 -18.74 21.84
CA GLU A 278 -11.86 -19.82 21.38
C GLU A 278 -12.67 -20.85 20.58
N HIS A 279 -12.13 -21.27 19.44
CA HIS A 279 -12.78 -22.30 18.63
C HIS A 279 -12.76 -23.63 19.39
N VAL A 280 -13.90 -23.99 19.95
CA VAL A 280 -14.12 -25.33 20.52
C VAL A 280 -14.53 -26.24 19.36
N GLU A 281 -13.67 -27.20 18.98
CA GLU A 281 -14.08 -28.20 18.00
C GLU A 281 -15.29 -28.98 18.53
N PRO A 282 -16.40 -29.04 17.78
CA PRO A 282 -17.58 -29.78 18.20
C PRO A 282 -17.26 -31.28 18.25
N GLY A 283 -17.11 -31.82 19.46
CA GLY A 283 -16.80 -33.24 19.70
C GLY A 283 -15.72 -33.50 20.75
N ARG A 284 -15.01 -32.47 21.24
CA ARG A 284 -14.12 -32.57 22.40
C ARG A 284 -14.81 -32.11 23.68
N GLU A 285 -15.94 -32.72 24.01
CA GLU A 285 -16.49 -32.61 25.37
C GLU A 285 -15.73 -33.57 26.29
N GLY A 286 -14.96 -32.99 27.22
CA GLY A 286 -14.72 -33.51 28.58
C GLY A 286 -14.18 -34.92 28.73
N THR A 287 -12.85 -35.08 28.70
CA THR A 287 -12.24 -36.05 29.62
C THR A 287 -12.31 -35.48 31.02
N GLU A 288 -13.25 -35.98 31.84
CA GLU A 288 -13.31 -35.73 33.28
C GLU A 288 -11.95 -36.05 33.92
N PRO A 289 -11.51 -35.31 34.96
CA PRO A 289 -10.31 -35.66 35.70
C PRO A 289 -10.57 -36.96 36.48
N GLU A 290 -9.70 -37.96 36.29
CA GLU A 290 -9.68 -39.17 37.12
C GLU A 290 -9.66 -38.78 38.61
N SER A 291 -10.77 -39.08 39.29
CA SER A 291 -10.85 -38.99 40.73
C SER A 291 -9.92 -40.05 41.33
N GLY A 292 -8.82 -39.58 41.92
CA GLY A 292 -7.90 -40.42 42.68
C GLY A 292 -8.62 -41.05 43.87
N ALA A 293 -8.80 -42.36 43.84
CA ALA A 293 -9.19 -43.15 45.00
C ALA A 293 -7.95 -43.40 45.89
N LYS A 294 -8.03 -42.94 47.14
CA LYS A 294 -7.37 -43.58 48.28
C LYS A 294 -8.25 -44.71 48.79
#